data_AF-A0AAW4J681-F1
#
_entry.id   AF-A0AAW4J681-F1
#
_cell.length_a   1.000
_cell.length_b   1.000
_cell.length_c   1.000
_cell.angle_alpha   90.00
_cell.angle_beta   90.00
_cell.angle_gamma   90.00
#
_symmetry.space_group_name_H-M   'P 1'
#
loop_
_entity.id
_entity.type
_entity.pdbx_description
1 polymer ?
#
loop_
_entity_poly.entity_id
_entity_poly.type
_entity_poly.pdbx_seq_one_letter_code
_entity_poly.pdbx_strand_id
1 'polypeptide(L)'
;MVNQSLKKYHLKLEAVGEGSFYKYDLDIEQLQKYIDGYHYADDILINGKTIKSALVESITLMESDKSITEYEQRAQSEIERENNELSNSGIFGLGYYGDPKSYVFNNYFTNVTDDFIVHPHGGLKRNSTVNKVKADNKGAVNFKNSNLKKIFISHATADKEIVELFIDLLEDIGLKSNQIFCSSFEGYGIPLGEDFLDRIKQELSSDVIVLFIITNNFYQSKVCLCEMGAAWALSKGHIPIVVPPLSYSDIKGVIPMTQGLLINDLPKLNSLKDKLEQDFKIEEKVGANIWERKRKKFIESLDKYI
;
A
#
# COMPACT_ATOMS: atom_id res chain seq x y z
N MET A 1 -43.77 -7.65 10.35
CA MET A 1 -42.49 -8.40 10.31
C MET A 1 -41.48 -7.50 9.65
N VAL A 2 -40.55 -6.94 10.41
CA VAL A 2 -39.47 -6.11 9.85
C VAL A 2 -38.58 -7.07 9.06
N ASN A 3 -38.56 -6.87 7.74
CA ASN A 3 -37.70 -7.63 6.83
C ASN A 3 -36.26 -7.26 7.18
N GLN A 4 -35.62 -8.00 8.09
CA GLN A 4 -34.19 -7.86 8.34
C GLN A 4 -33.50 -8.22 7.04
N SER A 5 -33.02 -7.20 6.32
CA SER A 5 -32.15 -7.40 5.17
C SER A 5 -30.98 -8.28 5.62
N LEU A 6 -30.90 -9.51 5.11
CA LEU A 6 -29.77 -10.38 5.39
C LEU A 6 -28.53 -9.73 4.79
N LYS A 7 -27.66 -9.20 5.65
CA LYS A 7 -26.36 -8.67 5.25
C LYS A 7 -25.58 -9.75 4.51
N LYS A 8 -24.92 -9.34 3.42
CA LYS A 8 -24.02 -10.17 2.63
C LYS A 8 -22.60 -9.69 2.82
N TYR A 9 -21.69 -10.63 2.98
CA TYR A 9 -20.27 -10.34 3.12
C TYR A 9 -19.51 -10.80 1.89
N HIS A 10 -18.48 -10.04 1.58
CA HIS A 10 -17.61 -10.29 0.44
C HIS A 10 -16.19 -10.14 0.93
N LEU A 11 -15.29 -10.97 0.43
CA LEU A 11 -13.88 -10.86 0.79
C LEU A 11 -12.99 -10.85 -0.43
N LYS A 12 -11.87 -10.17 -0.27
CA LYS A 12 -10.72 -10.22 -1.13
C LYS A 12 -9.54 -10.70 -0.29
N LEU A 13 -8.91 -11.79 -0.71
CA LEU A 13 -7.70 -12.32 -0.11
C LEU A 13 -6.55 -12.08 -1.09
N GLU A 14 -5.52 -11.36 -0.66
CA GLU A 14 -4.30 -11.17 -1.45
C GLU A 14 -3.28 -12.22 -1.03
N ALA A 15 -2.69 -12.90 -2.02
CA ALA A 15 -1.64 -13.88 -1.76
C ALA A 15 -0.39 -13.63 -2.63
N VAL A 16 0.77 -13.61 -1.97
CA VAL A 16 2.08 -13.35 -2.55
C VAL A 16 2.37 -14.36 -3.66
N GLY A 17 2.59 -13.86 -4.87
CA GLY A 17 2.90 -14.67 -6.05
C GLY A 17 1.70 -15.46 -6.60
N GLU A 18 0.52 -15.34 -6.00
CA GLU A 18 -0.69 -16.05 -6.42
C GLU A 18 -1.84 -15.12 -6.85
N GLY A 19 -1.74 -13.82 -6.53
CA GLY A 19 -2.69 -12.78 -6.93
C GLY A 19 -3.87 -12.63 -5.95
N SER A 20 -4.89 -11.91 -6.41
CA SER A 20 -6.10 -11.63 -5.63
C SER A 20 -7.15 -12.73 -5.80
N PHE A 21 -7.73 -13.18 -4.70
CA PHE A 21 -8.82 -14.15 -4.66
C PHE A 21 -10.06 -13.50 -4.07
N TYR A 22 -11.18 -13.62 -4.77
CA TYR A 22 -12.43 -13.05 -4.32
C TYR A 22 -13.43 -14.13 -3.93
N LYS A 23 -14.23 -13.85 -2.91
CA LYS A 23 -15.42 -14.61 -2.54
C LYS A 23 -16.54 -13.62 -2.25
N TYR A 24 -17.73 -13.90 -2.78
CA TYR A 24 -18.87 -13.01 -2.70
C TYR A 24 -20.07 -13.71 -2.08
N ASP A 25 -21.03 -12.92 -1.62
CA ASP A 25 -22.33 -13.36 -1.11
C ASP A 25 -22.28 -14.32 0.09
N LEU A 26 -21.24 -14.20 0.91
CA LEU A 26 -21.05 -14.98 2.13
C LEU A 26 -22.05 -14.56 3.21
N ASP A 27 -22.52 -15.53 3.97
CA ASP A 27 -23.09 -15.28 5.30
C ASP A 27 -21.98 -15.17 6.37
N ILE A 28 -22.37 -14.79 7.59
CA ILE A 28 -21.41 -14.57 8.67
C ILE A 28 -20.68 -15.85 9.10
N GLU A 29 -21.34 -17.02 9.07
CA GLU A 29 -20.73 -18.29 9.46
C GLU A 29 -19.69 -18.74 8.43
N GLN A 30 -19.96 -18.49 7.16
CA GLN A 30 -19.03 -18.74 6.07
C GLN A 30 -17.84 -17.77 6.12
N LEU A 31 -18.08 -16.49 6.41
CA LEU A 31 -17.05 -15.47 6.57
C LEU A 31 -16.09 -15.81 7.71
N GLN A 32 -16.64 -16.28 8.85
CA GLN A 32 -15.86 -16.59 10.05
C GLN A 32 -14.72 -17.57 9.79
N LYS A 33 -14.91 -18.54 8.87
CA LYS A 33 -13.86 -19.50 8.50
C LYS A 33 -12.62 -18.83 7.91
N TYR A 34 -12.80 -17.75 7.15
CA TYR A 34 -11.70 -17.00 6.56
C TYR A 34 -11.06 -16.05 7.58
N ILE A 35 -11.85 -15.47 8.47
CA ILE A 35 -11.36 -14.64 9.59
C ILE A 35 -10.48 -15.48 10.51
N ASP A 36 -10.96 -16.64 10.95
CA ASP A 36 -10.21 -17.56 11.81
C ASP A 36 -8.94 -18.02 11.10
N GLY A 37 -9.05 -18.45 9.83
CA GLY A 37 -7.89 -18.88 9.05
C GLY A 37 -6.83 -17.80 8.96
N TYR A 38 -7.24 -16.54 8.81
CA TYR A 38 -6.34 -15.40 8.81
C TYR A 38 -5.69 -15.16 10.19
N HIS A 39 -6.48 -15.10 11.27
CA HIS A 39 -5.95 -14.83 12.62
C HIS A 39 -5.00 -15.91 13.13
N TYR A 40 -5.27 -17.18 12.81
CA TYR A 40 -4.47 -18.32 13.24
C TYR A 40 -3.37 -18.71 12.24
N ALA A 41 -3.28 -18.03 11.10
CA ALA A 41 -2.40 -18.39 9.98
C ALA A 41 -2.58 -19.85 9.54
N ASP A 42 -3.83 -20.30 9.41
CA ASP A 42 -4.19 -21.57 8.78
C ASP A 42 -4.20 -21.41 7.25
N ASP A 43 -3.91 -22.50 6.53
CA ASP A 43 -4.07 -22.52 5.07
C ASP A 43 -5.54 -22.25 4.69
N ILE A 44 -5.78 -21.34 3.75
CA ILE A 44 -7.12 -20.86 3.39
C ILE A 44 -7.56 -21.53 2.08
N LEU A 45 -8.69 -22.25 2.10
CA LEU A 45 -9.30 -22.79 0.89
C LEU A 45 -10.26 -21.77 0.28
N ILE A 46 -9.93 -21.25 -0.90
CA ILE A 46 -10.77 -20.30 -1.63
C ILE A 46 -10.91 -20.73 -3.09
N ASN A 47 -12.16 -20.79 -3.57
CA ASN A 47 -12.50 -21.21 -4.95
C ASN A 47 -11.85 -22.55 -5.39
N GLY A 48 -11.71 -23.49 -4.46
CA GLY A 48 -11.09 -24.81 -4.72
C GLY A 48 -9.56 -24.81 -4.71
N LYS A 49 -8.92 -23.66 -4.47
CA LYS A 49 -7.47 -23.52 -4.33
C LYS A 49 -7.09 -23.35 -2.87
N THR A 50 -6.13 -24.14 -2.39
CA THR A 50 -5.53 -23.94 -1.07
C THR A 50 -4.43 -22.90 -1.18
N ILE A 51 -4.64 -21.76 -0.51
CA ILE A 51 -3.66 -20.71 -0.33
C ILE A 51 -2.89 -21.02 0.94
N LYS A 52 -1.56 -21.15 0.82
CA LYS A 52 -0.70 -21.35 1.99
C LYS A 52 -0.75 -20.11 2.86
N SER A 53 -0.91 -20.27 4.17
CA SER A 53 -0.99 -19.11 5.08
C SER A 53 0.25 -18.21 4.99
N ALA A 54 1.43 -18.81 4.78
CA ALA A 54 2.67 -18.06 4.56
C ALA A 54 2.66 -17.15 3.30
N LEU A 55 1.72 -17.38 2.38
CA LEU A 55 1.53 -16.55 1.19
C LEU A 55 0.42 -15.53 1.38
N VAL A 56 -0.42 -15.63 2.42
CA VAL A 56 -1.51 -14.68 2.66
C VAL A 56 -0.91 -13.34 3.12
N GLU A 57 -1.18 -12.29 2.34
CA GLU A 57 -0.67 -10.93 2.58
C GLU A 57 -1.69 -10.07 3.32
N SER A 58 -2.93 -10.07 2.85
CA SER A 58 -4.02 -9.30 3.46
C SER A 58 -5.37 -9.94 3.16
N ILE A 59 -6.33 -9.67 4.04
CA ILE A 59 -7.74 -9.96 3.79
C ILE A 59 -8.55 -8.65 3.92
N THR A 60 -9.37 -8.34 2.93
CA THR A 60 -10.32 -7.22 2.94
C THR A 60 -11.72 -7.79 3.00
N LEU A 61 -12.53 -7.30 3.93
CA LEU A 61 -13.91 -7.72 4.13
C LEU A 61 -14.85 -6.55 3.84
N MET A 62 -15.86 -6.81 3.03
CA MET A 62 -16.85 -5.83 2.58
C MET A 62 -18.26 -6.33 2.91
N GLU A 63 -19.19 -5.41 3.15
CA GLU A 63 -20.59 -5.68 3.45
C GLU A 63 -21.52 -5.00 2.43
N SER A 64 -22.62 -5.67 2.08
CA SER A 64 -23.72 -5.12 1.29
C SER A 64 -25.09 -5.57 1.82
N ASP A 65 -26.15 -4.83 1.44
CA ASP A 65 -27.54 -5.17 1.75
C ASP A 65 -28.12 -6.20 0.77
N LYS A 66 -27.48 -6.43 -0.37
CA LYS A 66 -27.94 -7.30 -1.47
C LYS A 66 -26.84 -8.19 -2.04
N SER A 67 -27.20 -9.17 -2.89
CA SER A 67 -26.21 -9.99 -3.60
C SER A 67 -25.40 -9.16 -4.59
N ILE A 68 -24.14 -9.54 -4.83
CA ILE A 68 -23.28 -8.88 -5.83
C ILE A 68 -23.93 -8.77 -7.21
N THR A 69 -24.69 -9.81 -7.61
CA THR A 69 -25.33 -9.87 -8.92
C THR A 69 -26.37 -8.78 -9.14
N GLU A 70 -26.98 -8.26 -8.07
CA GLU A 70 -27.96 -7.16 -8.14
C GLU A 70 -27.29 -5.81 -8.47
N TYR A 71 -25.99 -5.67 -8.20
CA TYR A 71 -25.24 -4.45 -8.49
C TYR A 71 -24.51 -4.50 -9.83
N GLU A 72 -24.24 -5.70 -10.36
CA GLU A 72 -23.45 -5.89 -11.59
C GLU A 72 -24.04 -5.14 -12.80
N GLN A 73 -25.36 -5.14 -12.97
CA GLN A 73 -26.00 -4.44 -14.11
C GLN A 73 -25.76 -2.93 -14.08
N ARG A 74 -25.80 -2.35 -12.88
CA ARG A 74 -25.53 -0.92 -12.67
C ARG A 74 -24.05 -0.62 -12.89
N ALA A 75 -23.17 -1.46 -12.34
CA ALA A 75 -21.72 -1.33 -12.51
C ALA A 75 -21.29 -1.41 -13.97
N GLN A 76 -21.87 -2.33 -14.76
CA GLN A 76 -21.62 -2.44 -16.19
C GLN A 76 -21.90 -1.11 -16.92
N SER A 77 -23.04 -0.49 -16.62
CA SER A 77 -23.45 0.78 -17.23
C SER A 77 -22.54 1.94 -16.80
N GLU A 78 -22.10 1.96 -15.54
CA GLU A 78 -21.17 2.98 -15.03
C GLU A 78 -19.77 2.84 -15.63
N ILE A 79 -19.24 1.62 -15.73
CA ILE A 79 -17.96 1.33 -16.39
C ILE A 79 -17.98 1.77 -17.86
N GLU A 80 -19.06 1.46 -18.59
CA GLU A 80 -19.23 1.90 -19.99
C GLU A 80 -19.30 3.42 -20.11
N ARG A 81 -19.99 4.09 -19.18
CA ARG A 81 -20.03 5.55 -19.14
C ARG A 81 -18.65 6.15 -18.87
N GLU A 82 -17.93 5.67 -17.86
CA GLU A 82 -16.58 6.15 -17.53
C GLU A 82 -15.61 5.95 -18.69
N ASN A 83 -15.66 4.78 -19.33
CA ASN A 83 -14.84 4.50 -20.51
C ASN A 83 -15.16 5.43 -21.69
N ASN A 84 -16.44 5.80 -21.89
CA ASN A 84 -16.83 6.74 -22.92
C ASN A 84 -16.38 8.18 -22.60
N GLU A 85 -16.45 8.61 -21.33
CA GLU A 85 -15.92 9.91 -20.89
C GLU A 85 -14.40 9.98 -21.07
N LEU A 86 -13.68 8.89 -20.77
CA LEU A 86 -12.24 8.76 -20.98
C LEU A 86 -11.86 8.78 -22.48
N SER A 87 -12.62 8.06 -23.31
CA SER A 87 -12.45 8.05 -24.77
C SER A 87 -12.66 9.46 -25.37
N ASN A 88 -13.71 10.16 -24.95
CA ASN A 88 -14.01 11.53 -25.39
C ASN A 88 -12.98 12.56 -24.94
N SER A 89 -12.22 12.28 -23.87
CA SER A 89 -11.09 13.10 -23.41
C SER A 89 -9.75 12.70 -24.03
N GLY A 90 -9.76 11.83 -25.05
CA GLY A 90 -8.57 11.38 -25.79
C GLY A 90 -7.74 10.36 -25.03
N ILE A 91 -8.28 9.76 -23.96
CA ILE A 91 -7.64 8.73 -23.15
C ILE A 91 -8.24 7.38 -23.58
N PHE A 92 -7.57 6.72 -24.52
CA PHE A 92 -7.99 5.40 -25.02
C PHE A 92 -7.35 4.28 -24.20
N GLY A 93 -8.15 3.32 -23.71
CA GLY A 93 -7.67 2.03 -23.19
C GLY A 93 -7.33 1.96 -21.70
N LEU A 94 -7.63 2.98 -20.89
CA LEU A 94 -7.43 2.98 -19.44
C LEU A 94 -8.75 2.71 -18.70
N GLY A 95 -9.31 1.51 -18.85
CA GLY A 95 -10.39 1.05 -17.97
C GLY A 95 -9.79 0.70 -16.61
N TYR A 96 -10.07 1.49 -15.57
CA TYR A 96 -9.56 1.26 -14.20
C TYR A 96 -10.02 -0.08 -13.59
N TYR A 97 -11.09 -0.66 -14.11
CA TYR A 97 -11.70 -1.89 -13.62
C TYR A 97 -11.82 -2.91 -14.75
N GLY A 98 -11.14 -4.04 -14.58
CA GLY A 98 -11.12 -5.12 -15.58
C GLY A 98 -12.40 -5.97 -15.64
N ASP A 99 -13.24 -5.94 -14.59
CA ASP A 99 -14.52 -6.63 -14.55
C ASP A 99 -15.56 -5.96 -13.62
N PRO A 100 -16.87 -6.14 -13.86
CA PRO A 100 -17.93 -5.50 -13.09
C PRO A 100 -17.97 -5.88 -11.60
N LYS A 101 -17.58 -7.10 -11.23
CA LYS A 101 -17.58 -7.53 -9.82
C LYS A 101 -16.50 -6.81 -9.04
N SER A 102 -15.33 -6.61 -9.65
CA SER A 102 -14.27 -5.78 -9.06
C SER A 102 -14.72 -4.33 -8.89
N TYR A 103 -15.44 -3.77 -9.87
CA TYR A 103 -16.00 -2.42 -9.74
C TYR A 103 -16.99 -2.33 -8.57
N VAL A 104 -17.96 -3.26 -8.49
CA VAL A 104 -18.94 -3.30 -7.41
C VAL A 104 -18.24 -3.41 -6.05
N PHE A 105 -17.29 -4.33 -5.93
CA PHE A 105 -16.58 -4.60 -4.67
C PHE A 105 -15.89 -3.35 -4.13
N ASN A 106 -15.29 -2.53 -4.99
CA ASN A 106 -14.54 -1.34 -4.56
C ASN A 106 -15.40 -0.08 -4.39
N ASN A 107 -16.53 0.03 -5.10
CA ASN A 107 -17.29 1.29 -5.15
C ASN A 107 -18.62 1.25 -4.41
N TYR A 108 -19.26 0.09 -4.25
CA TYR A 108 -20.63 0.01 -3.75
C TYR A 108 -20.75 -0.64 -2.38
N PHE A 109 -19.75 -1.40 -1.95
CA PHE A 109 -19.78 -2.11 -0.67
C PHE A 109 -19.12 -1.30 0.43
N THR A 110 -19.52 -1.56 1.67
CA THR A 110 -18.95 -0.92 2.86
C THR A 110 -17.78 -1.76 3.36
N ASN A 111 -16.61 -1.16 3.57
CA ASN A 111 -15.48 -1.85 4.18
C ASN A 111 -15.73 -2.08 5.68
N VAL A 112 -15.70 -3.34 6.09
CA VAL A 112 -15.92 -3.80 7.47
C VAL A 112 -14.71 -4.58 8.00
N THR A 113 -13.56 -4.48 7.33
CA THR A 113 -12.36 -5.27 7.67
C THR A 113 -11.97 -5.10 9.13
N ASP A 114 -11.95 -3.87 9.65
CA ASP A 114 -11.53 -3.57 11.02
C ASP A 114 -12.53 -4.03 12.08
N ASP A 115 -13.79 -4.28 11.70
CA ASP A 115 -14.82 -4.83 12.61
C ASP A 115 -14.55 -6.31 12.93
N PHE A 116 -13.86 -7.02 12.04
CA PHE A 116 -13.63 -8.47 12.14
C PHE A 116 -12.16 -8.83 12.31
N ILE A 117 -11.24 -8.11 11.66
CA ILE A 117 -9.79 -8.39 11.69
C ILE A 117 -9.14 -7.61 12.83
N VAL A 118 -9.39 -8.04 14.06
CA VAL A 118 -8.88 -7.40 15.28
C VAL A 118 -7.46 -7.86 15.68
N HIS A 119 -6.93 -8.86 14.97
CA HIS A 119 -5.57 -9.36 15.13
C HIS A 119 -4.86 -9.44 13.77
N PRO A 120 -3.54 -9.19 13.72
CA PRO A 120 -2.78 -9.38 12.49
C PRO A 120 -2.78 -10.85 12.07
N HIS A 121 -2.43 -11.12 10.80
CA HIS A 121 -2.31 -12.48 10.29
C HIS A 121 -1.37 -13.32 11.18
N GLY A 122 -1.85 -14.46 11.67
CA GLY A 122 -1.10 -15.31 12.61
C GLY A 122 -0.87 -14.70 14.00
N GLY A 123 -1.58 -13.63 14.36
CA GLY A 123 -1.53 -12.99 15.67
C GLY A 123 -2.06 -13.88 16.79
N LEU A 124 -2.91 -14.85 16.45
CA LEU A 124 -3.36 -15.90 17.36
C LEU A 124 -2.56 -17.19 17.15
N LYS A 125 -2.24 -17.87 18.26
CA LYS A 125 -1.55 -19.16 18.26
C LYS A 125 -2.55 -20.23 18.66
N ARG A 126 -2.66 -21.32 17.89
CA ARG A 126 -3.37 -22.51 18.38
C ARG A 126 -2.57 -23.10 19.53
N ASN A 127 -3.20 -23.32 20.68
CA ASN A 127 -2.56 -23.97 21.82
C ASN A 127 -2.14 -25.39 21.42
N SER A 128 -0.87 -25.58 21.09
CA SER A 128 -0.30 -26.89 20.79
C SER A 128 0.01 -27.62 22.09
N THR A 129 -1.00 -28.24 22.68
CA THR A 129 -0.74 -29.45 23.48
C THR A 129 -0.61 -30.59 22.47
N VAL A 130 0.43 -31.41 22.64
CA VAL A 130 0.70 -32.71 21.99
C VAL A 130 1.72 -32.71 20.83
N ASN A 131 2.92 -33.12 21.25
CA ASN A 131 3.94 -33.96 20.59
C ASN A 131 4.92 -33.39 19.55
N LYS A 132 6.11 -33.08 20.08
CA LYS A 132 7.42 -33.31 19.45
C LYS A 132 7.45 -34.62 18.67
N VAL A 133 7.68 -34.53 17.36
CA VAL A 133 8.48 -35.52 16.62
C VAL A 133 9.59 -34.76 15.92
N LYS A 134 10.83 -35.12 16.27
CA LYS A 134 12.04 -34.70 15.56
C LYS A 134 12.02 -35.31 14.17
N ALA A 135 12.17 -34.49 13.13
CA ALA A 135 12.61 -34.91 11.81
C ALA A 135 13.52 -33.83 11.22
N ASP A 136 14.81 -34.15 11.27
CA ASP A 136 15.90 -33.81 10.36
C ASP A 136 15.91 -32.46 9.63
N ASN A 137 16.93 -31.69 10.01
CA ASN A 137 17.53 -30.63 9.21
C ASN A 137 17.81 -31.11 7.78
N LYS A 138 17.07 -30.58 6.80
CA LYS A 138 17.56 -30.11 5.49
C LYS A 138 16.42 -29.49 4.70
N GLY A 139 16.42 -28.17 4.69
CA GLY A 139 15.44 -27.36 3.99
C GLY A 139 15.26 -25.99 4.63
N ALA A 140 16.33 -25.42 5.18
CA ALA A 140 16.34 -23.99 5.46
C ALA A 140 16.22 -23.28 4.11
N VAL A 141 15.00 -22.93 3.73
CA VAL A 141 14.79 -21.85 2.77
C VAL A 141 15.28 -20.62 3.51
N ASN A 142 16.52 -20.25 3.23
CA ASN A 142 17.08 -18.95 3.55
C ASN A 142 16.03 -17.92 3.13
N PHE A 143 15.41 -17.23 4.09
CA PHE A 143 14.88 -15.91 3.80
C PHE A 143 16.05 -15.15 3.20
N LYS A 144 16.07 -14.97 1.88
CA LYS A 144 16.99 -14.03 1.28
C LYS A 144 16.75 -12.72 2.01
N ASN A 145 17.76 -12.26 2.76
CA ASN A 145 17.90 -10.89 3.20
C ASN A 145 17.43 -9.98 2.05
N SER A 146 16.21 -9.44 2.12
CA SER A 146 15.86 -8.31 1.26
C SER A 146 16.37 -7.07 1.98
N ASN A 147 17.68 -6.80 1.85
CA ASN A 147 18.22 -5.51 2.23
C ASN A 147 17.52 -4.48 1.34
N LEU A 148 16.62 -3.66 1.91
CA LEU A 148 16.18 -2.44 1.26
C LEU A 148 17.44 -1.64 0.91
N LYS A 149 17.59 -1.31 -0.37
CA LYS A 149 18.79 -0.61 -0.86
C LYS A 149 18.55 0.87 -1.06
N LYS A 150 17.31 1.24 -1.37
CA LYS A 150 17.00 2.57 -1.85
C LYS A 150 15.56 3.00 -1.53
N ILE A 151 15.39 4.30 -1.40
CA ILE A 151 14.12 5.01 -1.34
C ILE A 151 13.88 5.65 -2.69
N PHE A 152 12.70 5.43 -3.27
CA PHE A 152 12.23 6.18 -4.42
C PHE A 152 11.23 7.23 -3.94
N ILE A 153 11.46 8.50 -4.26
CA ILE A 153 10.52 9.59 -3.93
C ILE A 153 9.71 9.92 -5.18
N SER A 154 8.43 9.58 -5.15
CA SER A 154 7.48 9.95 -6.21
C SER A 154 6.68 11.18 -5.78
N HIS A 155 6.77 12.24 -6.58
CA HIS A 155 6.15 13.53 -6.31
C HIS A 155 5.87 14.27 -7.62
N ALA A 156 4.93 15.22 -7.62
CA ALA A 156 4.75 16.09 -8.76
C ALA A 156 5.86 17.15 -8.81
N THR A 157 6.33 17.50 -10.00
CA THR A 157 7.39 18.52 -10.19
C THR A 157 7.06 19.87 -9.55
N ALA A 158 5.77 20.21 -9.43
CA ALA A 158 5.30 21.44 -8.80
C ALA A 158 5.48 21.46 -7.27
N ASP A 159 5.78 20.33 -6.64
CA ASP A 159 5.96 20.20 -5.18
C ASP A 159 7.45 20.12 -4.80
N LYS A 160 8.34 20.59 -5.69
CA LYS A 160 9.79 20.41 -5.56
C LYS A 160 10.31 20.99 -4.25
N GLU A 161 9.85 22.17 -3.84
CA GLU A 161 10.28 22.84 -2.62
C GLU A 161 9.96 22.04 -1.36
N ILE A 162 8.81 21.36 -1.33
CA ILE A 162 8.42 20.46 -0.24
C ILE A 162 9.30 19.21 -0.23
N VAL A 163 9.57 18.66 -1.42
CA VAL A 163 10.38 17.45 -1.57
C VAL A 163 11.85 17.69 -1.23
N GLU A 164 12.39 18.87 -1.52
CA GLU A 164 13.75 19.26 -1.12
C GLU A 164 13.91 19.21 0.40
N LEU A 165 12.99 19.85 1.13
CA LEU A 165 12.97 19.79 2.60
C LEU A 165 12.84 18.36 3.13
N PHE A 166 12.08 17.53 2.41
CA PHE A 166 11.89 16.14 2.79
C PHE A 166 13.13 15.28 2.52
N ILE A 167 13.86 15.52 1.43
CA ILE A 167 15.17 14.90 1.17
C ILE A 167 16.16 15.28 2.28
N ASP A 168 16.24 16.56 2.64
CA ASP A 168 17.07 17.03 3.76
C ASP A 168 16.73 16.28 5.05
N LEU A 169 15.44 16.05 5.32
CA LEU A 169 14.99 15.30 6.49
C LEU A 169 15.44 13.83 6.44
N LEU A 170 15.39 13.18 5.28
CA LEU A 170 15.84 11.80 5.09
C LEU A 170 17.35 11.66 5.30
N GLU A 171 18.14 12.60 4.78
CA GLU A 171 19.59 12.66 5.05
C GLU A 171 19.85 12.95 6.54
N ASP A 172 19.02 13.79 7.15
CA ASP A 172 19.07 14.11 8.57
C ASP A 172 18.78 12.90 9.47
N ILE A 173 18.03 11.91 8.99
CA ILE A 173 17.79 10.60 9.64
C ILE A 173 19.03 9.68 9.51
N GLY A 174 19.88 9.90 8.50
CA GLY A 174 21.12 9.14 8.28
C GLY A 174 21.15 8.35 6.97
N LEU A 175 20.20 8.56 6.06
CA LEU A 175 20.27 7.99 4.71
C LEU A 175 21.35 8.67 3.90
N LYS A 176 22.08 7.88 3.12
CA LYS A 176 23.08 8.40 2.16
C LYS A 176 22.39 8.77 0.87
N SER A 177 22.95 9.73 0.13
CA SER A 177 22.40 10.21 -1.13
C SER A 177 22.24 9.09 -2.17
N ASN A 178 23.13 8.08 -2.18
CA ASN A 178 23.01 6.91 -3.07
C ASN A 178 21.87 5.93 -2.69
N GLN A 179 21.26 6.11 -1.51
CA GLN A 179 20.09 5.37 -1.05
C GLN A 179 18.79 6.13 -1.31
N ILE A 180 18.84 7.32 -1.93
CA ILE A 180 17.68 8.11 -2.29
C ILE A 180 17.68 8.30 -3.81
N PHE A 181 16.56 7.98 -4.45
CA PHE A 181 16.30 8.31 -5.83
C PHE A 181 15.14 9.30 -5.93
N CYS A 182 15.39 10.41 -6.60
CA CYS A 182 14.41 11.44 -6.87
C CYS A 182 14.73 12.07 -8.23
N SER A 183 13.90 11.77 -9.24
CA SER A 183 14.19 12.11 -10.64
C SER A 183 14.24 13.62 -10.94
N SER A 184 13.68 14.47 -10.06
CA SER A 184 13.63 15.93 -10.24
C SER A 184 14.81 16.70 -9.62
N PHE A 185 15.74 16.00 -8.93
CA PHE A 185 16.89 16.59 -8.27
C PHE A 185 18.22 16.05 -8.81
N GLU A 186 19.08 16.97 -9.23
CA GLU A 186 20.44 16.64 -9.62
C GLU A 186 21.19 16.01 -8.44
N GLY A 187 21.95 14.93 -8.70
CA GLY A 187 22.63 14.17 -7.65
C GLY A 187 21.81 13.03 -7.03
N TYR A 188 20.48 13.02 -7.20
CA TYR A 188 19.59 11.93 -6.76
C TYR A 188 18.84 11.27 -7.93
N GLY A 189 18.77 11.94 -9.07
CA GLY A 189 17.98 11.55 -10.22
C GLY A 189 18.75 10.74 -11.27
N ILE A 190 18.44 11.02 -12.53
CA ILE A 190 18.85 10.22 -13.68
C ILE A 190 20.16 10.78 -14.25
N PRO A 191 21.22 9.97 -14.40
CA PRO A 191 22.47 10.43 -14.99
C PRO A 191 22.31 10.95 -16.43
N LEU A 192 23.17 11.89 -16.81
CA LEU A 192 23.19 12.44 -18.18
C LEU A 192 23.35 11.33 -19.24
N GLY A 193 22.45 11.32 -20.22
CA GLY A 193 22.48 10.39 -21.34
C GLY A 193 21.72 9.08 -21.12
N GLU A 194 21.13 8.84 -19.94
CA GLU A 194 20.21 7.72 -19.71
C GLU A 194 18.78 8.06 -20.17
N ASP A 195 18.03 7.03 -20.61
CA ASP A 195 16.60 7.18 -20.88
C ASP A 195 15.82 7.32 -19.58
N PHE A 196 14.99 8.36 -19.51
CA PHE A 196 14.26 8.74 -18.31
C PHE A 196 13.29 7.65 -17.83
N LEU A 197 12.54 7.05 -18.76
CA LEU A 197 11.51 6.07 -18.44
C LEU A 197 12.12 4.71 -18.07
N ASP A 198 13.14 4.29 -18.79
CA ASP A 198 13.81 3.04 -18.51
C ASP A 198 14.57 3.10 -17.18
N ARG A 199 15.14 4.25 -16.83
CA ARG A 199 15.74 4.42 -15.50
C ARG A 199 14.71 4.37 -14.38
N ILE A 200 13.56 5.03 -14.51
CA ILE A 200 12.49 4.94 -13.50
C ILE A 200 12.02 3.49 -13.32
N LYS A 201 11.84 2.74 -14.41
CA LYS A 201 11.47 1.31 -14.33
C LYS A 201 12.53 0.47 -13.62
N GLN A 202 13.82 0.76 -13.84
CA GLN A 202 14.91 0.05 -13.17
C GLN A 202 14.98 0.34 -11.67
N GLU A 203 14.64 1.56 -11.26
CA GLU A 203 14.66 1.98 -9.85
C GLU A 203 13.42 1.51 -9.08
N LEU A 204 12.32 1.17 -9.76
CA LEU A 204 11.16 0.53 -9.17
C LEU A 204 11.35 -0.99 -9.14
N SER A 205 11.94 -1.47 -8.05
CA SER A 205 12.26 -2.89 -7.84
C SER A 205 11.92 -3.38 -6.43
N SER A 206 11.97 -4.71 -6.25
CA SER A 206 11.59 -5.39 -5.00
C SER A 206 12.51 -5.09 -3.79
N ASP A 207 13.58 -4.32 -3.98
CA ASP A 207 14.51 -3.85 -2.94
C ASP A 207 14.43 -2.33 -2.70
N VAL A 208 13.38 -1.69 -3.23
CA VAL A 208 13.10 -0.26 -3.06
C VAL A 208 11.80 -0.05 -2.30
N ILE A 209 11.80 0.91 -1.38
CA ILE A 209 10.59 1.45 -0.76
C ILE A 209 10.23 2.78 -1.42
N VAL A 210 8.95 2.97 -1.76
CA VAL A 210 8.48 4.19 -2.43
C VAL A 210 7.81 5.13 -1.44
N LEU A 211 8.25 6.39 -1.39
CA LEU A 211 7.60 7.43 -0.62
C LEU A 211 6.80 8.30 -1.60
N PHE A 212 5.48 8.27 -1.48
CA PHE A 212 4.60 9.09 -2.30
C PHE A 212 4.31 10.40 -1.58
N ILE A 213 4.72 11.53 -2.16
CA ILE A 213 4.37 12.85 -1.66
C ILE A 213 3.01 13.24 -2.24
N ILE A 214 1.95 13.02 -1.47
CA ILE A 214 0.56 13.15 -1.91
C ILE A 214 0.08 14.59 -1.73
N THR A 215 -0.10 15.27 -2.86
CA THR A 215 -0.67 16.61 -3.00
C THR A 215 -1.79 16.59 -4.06
N ASN A 216 -2.48 17.71 -4.27
CA ASN A 216 -3.36 17.84 -5.43
C ASN A 216 -2.58 17.75 -6.76
N ASN A 217 -1.36 18.29 -6.80
CA ASN A 217 -0.49 18.23 -7.97
C ASN A 217 -0.08 16.78 -8.29
N PHE A 218 0.14 15.95 -7.26
CA PHE A 218 0.42 14.51 -7.42
C PHE A 218 -0.69 13.82 -8.20
N TYR A 219 -1.96 14.02 -7.81
CA TYR A 219 -3.09 13.38 -8.50
C TYR A 219 -3.35 13.92 -9.91
N GLN A 220 -2.91 15.15 -10.21
CA GLN A 220 -2.99 15.71 -11.55
C GLN A 220 -1.84 15.24 -12.46
N SER A 221 -0.74 14.75 -11.88
CA SER A 221 0.43 14.27 -12.61
C SER A 221 0.24 12.84 -13.10
N LYS A 222 0.05 12.68 -14.41
CA LYS A 222 -0.05 11.36 -15.06
C LYS A 222 1.17 10.48 -14.78
N VAL A 223 2.37 11.07 -14.74
CA VAL A 223 3.62 10.36 -14.44
C VAL A 223 3.57 9.80 -13.02
N CYS A 224 3.16 10.60 -12.03
CA CYS A 224 3.03 10.15 -10.64
C CYS A 224 2.01 9.01 -10.50
N LEU A 225 0.89 9.07 -11.22
CA LEU A 225 -0.11 8.00 -11.23
C LEU A 225 0.42 6.71 -11.87
N CYS A 226 1.22 6.83 -12.94
CA CYS A 226 1.90 5.68 -13.55
C CYS A 226 2.96 5.08 -12.62
N GLU A 227 3.79 5.91 -11.99
CA GLU A 227 4.76 5.49 -10.97
C GLU A 227 4.07 4.81 -9.79
N MET A 228 2.91 5.33 -9.36
CA MET A 228 2.09 4.75 -8.31
C MET A 228 1.63 3.32 -8.66
N GLY A 229 1.12 3.12 -9.88
CA GLY A 229 0.75 1.78 -10.35
C GLY A 229 1.94 0.83 -10.47
N ALA A 230 3.07 1.30 -10.99
CA ALA A 230 4.29 0.51 -11.14
C ALA A 230 4.90 0.14 -9.78
N ALA A 231 4.95 1.08 -8.85
CA ALA A 231 5.42 0.85 -7.48
C ALA A 231 4.53 -0.15 -6.73
N TRP A 232 3.20 -0.07 -6.88
CA TRP A 232 2.29 -1.07 -6.32
C TRP A 232 2.59 -2.48 -6.87
N ALA A 233 2.95 -2.60 -8.15
CA ALA A 233 3.24 -3.89 -8.77
C ALA A 233 4.67 -4.42 -8.51
N LEU A 234 5.66 -3.55 -8.34
CA LEU A 234 7.08 -3.93 -8.45
C LEU A 234 7.92 -3.64 -7.19
N SER A 235 7.51 -2.69 -6.35
CA SER A 235 8.33 -2.24 -5.21
C SER A 235 8.23 -3.17 -4.00
N LYS A 236 9.14 -3.01 -3.04
CA LYS A 236 9.07 -3.73 -1.75
C LYS A 236 7.88 -3.30 -0.90
N GLY A 237 7.45 -2.06 -1.08
CA GLY A 237 6.41 -1.42 -0.31
C GLY A 237 6.41 0.07 -0.53
N HIS A 238 5.40 0.75 -0.01
CA HIS A 238 5.26 2.18 -0.16
C HIS A 238 4.69 2.83 1.10
N ILE A 239 4.96 4.13 1.26
CA ILE A 239 4.43 4.94 2.35
C ILE A 239 3.83 6.23 1.75
N PRO A 240 2.52 6.46 1.91
CA PRO A 240 1.90 7.73 1.58
C PRO A 240 2.31 8.80 2.59
N ILE A 241 2.79 9.93 2.08
CA ILE A 241 3.13 11.13 2.83
C ILE A 241 2.17 12.22 2.37
N VAL A 242 1.10 12.42 3.14
CA VAL A 242 0.03 13.36 2.80
C VAL A 242 0.41 14.77 3.21
N VAL A 243 0.28 15.69 2.27
CA VAL A 243 0.59 17.11 2.48
C VAL A 243 -0.71 17.92 2.60
N PRO A 244 -0.87 18.73 3.67
CA PRO A 244 -1.99 19.66 3.79
C PRO A 244 -2.17 20.55 2.55
N PRO A 245 -3.41 20.96 2.20
CA PRO A 245 -4.64 20.77 2.95
C PRO A 245 -5.28 19.38 2.80
N LEU A 246 -4.62 18.43 2.13
CA LEU A 246 -5.11 17.05 2.05
C LEU A 246 -5.01 16.35 3.41
N SER A 247 -5.90 15.39 3.59
CA SER A 247 -6.02 14.53 4.76
C SER A 247 -5.97 13.07 4.36
N TYR A 248 -5.97 12.16 5.34
CA TYR A 248 -5.97 10.72 5.05
C TYR A 248 -7.17 10.26 4.20
N SER A 249 -8.33 10.91 4.31
CA SER A 249 -9.50 10.59 3.47
C SER A 249 -9.34 10.98 2.00
N ASP A 250 -8.35 11.79 1.68
CA ASP A 250 -8.05 12.22 0.32
C ASP A 250 -7.05 11.28 -0.39
N ILE A 251 -6.61 10.21 0.29
CA ILE A 251 -5.78 9.17 -0.33
C ILE A 251 -6.65 8.37 -1.32
N LYS A 252 -6.25 8.35 -2.60
CA LYS A 252 -6.96 7.69 -3.71
C LYS A 252 -6.03 6.73 -4.43
N GLY A 253 -6.60 5.85 -5.27
CA GLY A 253 -5.83 4.92 -6.11
C GLY A 253 -5.47 3.62 -5.39
N VAL A 254 -4.29 3.07 -5.66
CA VAL A 254 -3.80 1.78 -5.10
C VAL A 254 -3.07 1.93 -3.77
N ILE A 255 -2.87 3.16 -3.30
CA ILE A 255 -2.21 3.54 -2.04
C ILE A 255 -3.10 3.50 -0.76
N PRO A 256 -4.46 3.57 -0.80
CA PRO A 256 -5.30 3.62 0.41
C PRO A 256 -5.12 2.48 1.42
N MET A 257 -4.46 1.39 1.03
CA MET A 257 -4.27 0.18 1.85
C MET A 257 -2.97 0.21 2.69
N THR A 258 -2.18 1.28 2.65
CA THR A 258 -0.94 1.41 3.42
C THR A 258 -1.01 2.52 4.46
N GLN A 259 -0.47 2.26 5.65
CA GLN A 259 -0.42 3.25 6.72
C GLN A 259 0.57 4.35 6.37
N GLY A 260 0.05 5.54 6.06
CA GLY A 260 0.84 6.74 5.80
C GLY A 260 1.11 7.61 7.02
N LEU A 261 1.57 8.82 6.72
CA LEU A 261 1.63 9.94 7.64
C LEU A 261 1.14 11.23 6.97
N LEU A 262 0.61 12.14 7.78
CA LEU A 262 0.62 13.56 7.44
C LEU A 262 2.06 14.07 7.60
N ILE A 263 2.54 14.83 6.63
CA ILE A 263 3.93 15.32 6.61
C ILE A 263 4.28 16.21 7.81
N ASN A 264 3.27 16.82 8.44
CA ASN A 264 3.41 17.66 9.63
C ASN A 264 3.02 16.97 10.95
N ASP A 265 2.76 15.66 10.95
CA ASP A 265 2.48 14.87 12.15
C ASP A 265 3.80 14.48 12.86
N LEU A 266 4.12 15.24 13.91
CA LEU A 266 5.35 15.09 14.68
C LEU A 266 5.58 13.65 15.20
N PRO A 267 4.63 12.99 15.92
CA PRO A 267 4.75 11.58 16.28
C PRO A 267 5.03 10.66 15.10
N LYS A 268 4.34 10.84 13.97
CA LYS A 268 4.54 9.99 12.78
C LYS A 268 5.90 10.19 12.12
N LEU A 269 6.47 11.39 12.16
CA LEU A 269 7.85 11.63 11.73
C LEU A 269 8.87 10.84 12.58
N ASN A 270 8.59 10.63 13.87
CA ASN A 270 9.42 9.74 14.70
C ASN A 270 9.26 8.28 14.26
N SER A 271 8.03 7.83 14.00
CA SER A 271 7.79 6.48 13.49
C SER A 271 8.45 6.24 12.14
N LEU A 272 8.45 7.24 11.24
CA LEU A 272 9.15 7.19 9.97
C LEU A 272 10.66 7.04 10.17
N LYS A 273 11.26 7.86 11.05
CA LYS A 273 12.68 7.74 11.40
C LYS A 273 13.02 6.34 11.90
N ASP A 274 12.28 5.83 12.88
CA ASP A 274 12.57 4.52 13.49
C ASP A 274 12.46 3.40 12.46
N LYS A 275 11.45 3.47 11.58
CA LYS A 275 11.27 2.53 10.48
C LYS A 275 12.44 2.58 9.49
N LEU A 276 12.85 3.76 9.05
CA LEU A 276 13.95 3.91 8.09
C LEU A 276 15.29 3.48 8.70
N GLU A 277 15.56 3.79 9.96
CA GLU A 277 16.75 3.30 10.66
C GLU A 277 16.80 1.77 10.71
N GLN A 278 15.66 1.12 10.97
CA GLN A 278 15.55 -0.34 11.00
C GLN A 278 15.71 -0.95 9.61
N ASP A 279 14.96 -0.44 8.63
CA ASP A 279 14.89 -0.96 7.27
C ASP A 279 16.23 -0.84 6.53
N PHE A 280 16.95 0.27 6.74
CA PHE A 280 18.25 0.55 6.11
C PHE A 280 19.44 0.20 7.01
N LYS A 281 19.20 -0.33 8.22
CA LYS A 281 20.23 -0.72 9.19
C LYS A 281 21.22 0.42 9.47
N ILE A 282 20.69 1.62 9.74
CA ILE A 282 21.49 2.80 10.05
C ILE A 282 22.17 2.58 11.41
N GLU A 283 23.48 2.39 11.40
CA GLU A 283 24.29 2.12 12.61
C GLU A 283 24.50 3.40 13.45
N GLU A 284 24.78 4.53 12.79
CA GLU A 284 25.00 5.83 13.42
C GLU A 284 23.69 6.59 13.60
N LYS A 285 22.97 6.26 14.67
CA LYS A 285 21.69 6.91 14.98
C LYS A 285 21.87 8.33 15.50
N VAL A 286 21.05 9.24 15.00
CA VAL A 286 21.00 10.62 15.50
C VAL A 286 20.44 10.63 16.91
N GLY A 287 21.16 11.26 17.85
CA GLY A 287 20.71 11.41 19.23
C GLY A 287 19.39 12.18 19.34
N ALA A 288 18.53 11.78 20.29
CA ALA A 288 17.16 12.27 20.39
C ALA A 288 17.04 13.82 20.37
N ASN A 289 17.86 14.54 21.15
CA ASN A 289 17.82 16.00 21.18
C ASN A 289 18.25 16.66 19.84
N ILE A 290 19.17 16.03 19.11
CA ILE A 290 19.60 16.51 17.78
C ILE A 290 18.47 16.27 16.78
N TRP A 291 17.84 15.09 16.84
CA TRP A 291 16.69 14.76 16.02
C TRP A 291 15.53 15.73 16.24
N GLU A 292 15.17 16.01 17.50
CA GLU A 292 14.11 16.96 17.83
C GLU A 292 14.36 18.35 17.22
N ARG A 293 15.61 18.83 17.26
CA ARG A 293 16.00 20.10 16.64
C ARG A 293 15.85 20.06 15.12
N LYS A 294 16.28 18.96 14.47
CA LYS A 294 16.16 18.76 13.01
C LYS A 294 14.69 18.68 12.57
N ARG A 295 13.89 17.86 13.23
CA ARG A 295 12.44 17.71 13.02
C ARG A 295 11.71 19.04 13.17
N LYS A 296 12.02 19.82 14.21
CA LYS A 296 11.45 21.15 14.41
C LYS A 296 11.79 22.11 13.25
N LYS A 297 13.05 22.16 12.83
CA LYS A 297 13.49 22.99 11.69
C LYS A 297 12.78 22.60 10.40
N PHE A 298 12.57 21.30 10.17
CA PHE A 298 11.82 20.79 9.03
C PHE A 298 10.39 21.34 9.02
N ILE A 299 9.65 21.23 10.13
CA ILE A 299 8.28 21.76 10.24
C ILE A 299 8.24 23.28 10.02
N GLU A 300 9.11 24.04 10.69
CA GLU A 300 9.17 25.51 10.54
C GLU A 300 9.47 25.94 9.09
N SER A 301 10.18 25.10 8.33
CA SER A 301 10.48 25.37 6.92
C SER A 301 9.32 24.95 6.01
N LEU A 302 8.65 23.85 6.35
CA LEU A 302 7.52 23.28 5.63
C LEU A 302 6.30 24.19 5.69
N ASP A 303 6.02 24.82 6.83
CA ASP A 303 4.89 25.74 7.05
C ASP A 303 4.86 26.94 6.08
N LYS A 304 5.93 27.20 5.33
CA LYS A 304 5.98 28.21 4.27
C LYS A 304 5.31 27.78 2.97
N TYR A 305 5.06 26.48 2.81
CA TYR A 305 4.61 25.85 1.57
C TYR A 305 3.25 25.13 1.70
N ILE A 306 2.75 24.96 2.93
CA ILE A 306 1.49 24.24 3.22
C ILE A 306 0.43 25.13 3.88
#